data_AF-A0A1S3A1F0-F1
#
_entry.id   AF-A0A1S3A1F0-F1
#
_cell.length_a   1.000
_cell.length_b   1.000
_cell.length_c   1.000
_cell.angle_alpha   90.00
_cell.angle_beta   90.00
_cell.angle_gamma   90.00
#
_symmetry.space_group_name_H-M   'P 1'
#
loop_
_entity.id
_entity.type
_entity.pdbx_description
1 polymer ?
#
loop_
_entity_poly.entity_id
_entity_poly.type
_entity_poly.pdbx_seq_one_letter_code
_entity_poly.pdbx_strand_id
1 'polypeptide(L)'
;MDFLVDRNHTAVTEFILLGLTDDSFLQITLFILILCMYLVTISGNVSTIALIRISSQLHYPMYFFLSHLAFADICYSSCVTPNMLVHLLVEKKAISYLGCGIQLGSSAFLGTLECFLLAVMAYDRFVAICSPLLYSTKMSAQVCAQLLVVAYTGSFLNAFGHAAFYFTFLFCGPNRVNHSKDTL
;
A
#
# COMPACT_ATOMS: atom_id res chain seq x y z
N MET A 1 -32.52 -31.67 -30.18
CA MET A 1 -33.70 -31.10 -29.50
C MET A 1 -33.70 -31.77 -28.15
N ASP A 2 -33.25 -31.17 -27.05
CA ASP A 2 -33.27 -29.76 -26.60
C ASP A 2 -31.97 -29.46 -25.80
N PHE A 3 -31.13 -28.46 -26.09
CA PHE A 3 -31.18 -27.00 -25.82
C PHE A 3 -31.48 -26.58 -24.35
N LEU A 4 -30.38 -26.17 -23.67
CA LEU A 4 -30.19 -25.01 -22.77
C LEU A 4 -30.19 -25.16 -21.23
N VAL A 5 -29.12 -24.54 -20.66
CA VAL A 5 -29.01 -23.86 -19.34
C VAL A 5 -28.73 -24.80 -18.13
N ASP A 6 -27.71 -24.65 -17.29
CA ASP A 6 -26.82 -23.52 -17.02
C ASP A 6 -25.45 -24.02 -16.54
N ARG A 7 -24.37 -23.57 -17.18
CA ARG A 7 -23.01 -23.78 -16.68
C ARG A 7 -22.73 -22.66 -15.70
N ASN A 8 -23.21 -22.82 -14.45
CA ASN A 8 -22.90 -21.89 -13.37
C ASN A 8 -21.41 -22.01 -13.00
N HIS A 9 -20.57 -21.37 -13.80
CA HIS A 9 -19.27 -20.87 -13.36
C HIS A 9 -19.54 -19.72 -12.40
N THR A 10 -19.88 -20.04 -11.16
CA THR A 10 -19.78 -19.05 -10.10
C THR A 10 -18.30 -18.74 -9.93
N ALA A 11 -17.86 -17.68 -10.63
CA ALA A 11 -16.66 -16.96 -10.24
C ALA A 11 -16.74 -16.76 -8.72
N VAL A 12 -15.67 -17.11 -8.00
CA VAL A 12 -15.61 -16.93 -6.55
C VAL A 12 -15.68 -15.42 -6.29
N THR A 13 -16.88 -14.91 -6.07
CA THR A 13 -17.19 -13.46 -5.99
C THR A 13 -16.92 -12.89 -4.61
N GLU A 14 -16.66 -13.73 -3.62
CA GLU A 14 -16.50 -13.32 -2.22
C GLU A 14 -15.38 -14.12 -1.55
N PHE A 15 -14.34 -13.42 -1.11
CA PHE A 15 -13.38 -13.95 -0.16
C PHE A 15 -13.93 -13.72 1.25
N ILE A 16 -14.51 -14.76 1.85
CA ILE A 16 -14.89 -14.74 3.27
C ILE A 16 -13.60 -14.88 4.08
N LEU A 17 -13.04 -13.74 4.49
CA LEU A 17 -11.89 -13.71 5.39
C LEU A 17 -12.41 -14.16 6.77
N LEU A 18 -12.31 -15.41 7.24
CA LEU A 18 -12.79 -15.76 8.60
C LEU A 18 -12.27 -14.76 9.67
N GLY A 19 -13.04 -14.48 10.72
CA GLY A 19 -12.61 -13.69 11.88
C GLY A 19 -11.15 -14.01 12.23
N LEU A 20 -10.28 -13.00 12.36
CA LEU A 20 -8.89 -13.23 12.79
C LEU A 20 -8.83 -13.96 14.15
N THR A 21 -9.94 -13.92 14.90
CA THR A 21 -10.21 -14.69 16.12
C THR A 21 -11.72 -14.64 16.44
N ASP A 22 -12.29 -15.69 17.04
CA ASP A 22 -13.70 -15.77 17.51
C ASP A 22 -13.94 -15.08 18.88
N ASP A 23 -12.86 -14.62 19.51
CA ASP A 23 -12.88 -13.91 20.79
C ASP A 23 -13.12 -12.40 20.58
N SER A 24 -14.30 -11.94 21.00
CA SER A 24 -14.72 -10.55 20.93
C SER A 24 -13.78 -9.60 21.67
N PHE A 25 -13.08 -10.05 22.73
CA PHE A 25 -12.13 -9.21 23.46
C PHE A 25 -10.88 -8.87 22.62
N LEU A 26 -10.39 -9.84 21.84
CA LEU A 26 -9.23 -9.67 20.97
C LEU A 26 -9.56 -8.74 19.79
N GLN A 27 -10.76 -8.86 19.22
CA GLN A 27 -11.25 -7.99 18.15
C GLN A 27 -11.35 -6.52 18.59
N ILE A 28 -11.88 -6.26 19.79
CA ILE A 28 -11.92 -4.91 20.39
C ILE A 28 -10.50 -4.38 20.66
N THR A 29 -9.62 -5.23 21.17
CA THR A 29 -8.22 -4.85 21.45
C THR A 29 -7.48 -4.47 20.15
N LEU A 30 -7.62 -5.27 19.09
CA LEU A 30 -7.05 -4.97 17.78
C LEU A 30 -7.63 -3.69 17.17
N PHE A 31 -8.95 -3.47 17.32
CA PHE A 31 -9.60 -2.25 16.85
C PHE A 31 -8.99 -1.00 17.50
N ILE A 32 -8.85 -1.00 18.82
CA ILE A 32 -8.25 0.12 19.57
C ILE A 32 -6.79 0.32 19.14
N LEU A 33 -6.01 -0.76 19.04
CA LEU A 33 -4.60 -0.69 18.66
C LEU A 33 -4.43 -0.11 17.25
N ILE A 34 -5.19 -0.59 16.27
CA ILE A 34 -5.12 -0.12 14.88
C ILE A 34 -5.58 1.34 14.79
N LEU A 35 -6.61 1.73 15.54
CA LEU A 35 -7.08 3.12 15.59
C LEU A 35 -6.01 4.05 16.18
N CYS A 36 -5.36 3.66 17.27
CA CYS A 36 -4.26 4.41 17.87
C CYS A 36 -3.09 4.56 16.90
N MET A 37 -2.68 3.48 16.25
CA MET A 37 -1.62 3.51 15.24
C MET A 37 -1.96 4.47 14.09
N TYR A 38 -3.20 4.43 13.59
CA TYR A 38 -3.68 5.34 12.55
C TYR A 38 -3.58 6.81 12.96
N LEU A 39 -4.08 7.16 14.16
CA LEU A 39 -4.03 8.54 14.64
C LEU A 39 -2.58 9.03 14.80
N VAL A 40 -1.70 8.18 15.31
CA VAL A 40 -0.26 8.50 15.44
C VAL A 40 0.38 8.69 14.06
N THR A 41 0.12 7.80 13.09
CA THR A 41 0.67 7.91 11.74
C THR A 41 0.19 9.17 11.03
N ILE A 42 -1.11 9.47 11.08
CA ILE A 42 -1.67 10.68 10.46
C ILE A 42 -1.12 11.93 11.12
N SER A 43 -1.16 12.02 12.45
CA SER A 43 -0.66 13.20 13.18
C SER A 43 0.84 13.42 12.96
N GLY A 44 1.65 12.35 12.94
CA GLY A 44 3.08 12.40 12.68
C GLY A 44 3.41 12.92 11.27
N ASN A 45 2.73 12.39 10.25
CA ASN A 45 2.96 12.79 8.87
C ASN A 45 2.42 14.20 8.56
N VAL A 46 1.29 14.59 9.13
CA VAL A 46 0.78 15.98 9.03
C VAL A 46 1.74 16.96 9.72
N SER A 47 2.24 16.61 10.91
CA SER A 47 3.22 17.43 11.63
C SER A 47 4.51 17.60 10.82
N THR A 48 4.96 16.53 10.17
CA THR A 48 6.11 16.55 9.27
C THR A 48 5.90 17.53 8.12
N ILE A 49 4.75 17.48 7.44
CA ILE A 49 4.42 18.43 6.37
C ILE A 49 4.35 19.87 6.90
N ALA A 50 3.69 20.08 8.04
CA ALA A 50 3.60 21.40 8.66
C ALA A 50 4.98 21.97 9.02
N LEU A 51 5.88 21.15 9.58
CA LEU A 51 7.23 21.55 9.93
C LEU A 51 8.05 21.97 8.71
N ILE A 52 7.92 21.24 7.60
CA ILE A 52 8.55 21.60 6.31
C ILE A 52 8.06 22.97 5.82
N ARG A 53 6.75 23.24 5.95
CA ARG A 53 6.16 24.50 5.45
C ARG A 53 6.51 25.71 6.31
N ILE A 54 6.67 25.52 7.61
CA ILE A 54 7.02 26.59 8.55
C ILE A 54 8.53 26.92 8.46
N SER A 55 9.37 25.91 8.21
CA SER A 55 10.82 26.08 8.16
C SER A 55 11.33 26.41 6.75
N SER A 56 11.34 27.70 6.41
CA SER A 56 11.85 28.22 5.13
C SER A 56 13.36 28.07 4.94
N GLN A 57 14.13 27.76 6.00
CA GLN A 57 15.58 27.51 5.95
C GLN A 57 15.94 26.06 5.58
N LEU A 58 14.95 25.17 5.48
CA LEU A 58 15.10 23.75 5.15
C LEU A 58 14.84 23.47 3.65
N HIS A 59 15.25 24.36 2.74
CA HIS A 59 15.11 24.16 1.29
C HIS A 59 16.15 23.17 0.72
N TYR A 60 16.21 21.96 1.29
CA TYR A 60 17.01 20.85 0.77
C TYR A 60 16.14 19.88 -0.05
N PRO A 61 16.68 19.29 -1.14
CA PRO A 61 16.07 18.20 -1.91
C PRO A 61 15.43 17.11 -1.05
N MET A 62 16.06 16.77 0.07
CA MET A 62 15.56 15.80 1.04
C MET A 62 14.13 16.11 1.52
N TYR A 63 13.79 17.37 1.81
CA TYR A 63 12.47 17.74 2.34
C TYR A 63 11.37 17.66 1.29
N PHE A 64 11.72 17.85 0.02
CA PHE A 64 10.81 17.62 -1.08
C PHE A 64 10.38 16.15 -1.13
N PHE A 65 11.34 15.22 -1.09
CA PHE A 65 11.03 13.78 -1.04
C PHE A 65 10.29 13.39 0.24
N LEU A 66 10.64 13.99 1.36
CA LEU A 66 10.03 13.72 2.66
C LEU A 66 8.56 14.16 2.71
N SER A 67 8.20 15.25 2.03
CA SER A 67 6.80 15.65 1.85
C SER A 67 6.00 14.65 1.00
N HIS A 68 6.61 14.09 -0.05
CA HIS A 68 5.98 13.05 -0.86
C HIS A 68 5.84 11.73 -0.10
N LEU A 69 6.82 11.39 0.74
CA LEU A 69 6.77 10.23 1.62
C LEU A 69 5.65 10.38 2.66
N ALA A 70 5.58 11.52 3.35
CA ALA A 70 4.52 11.77 4.32
C ALA A 70 3.10 11.73 3.69
N PHE A 71 2.97 12.21 2.46
CA PHE A 71 1.72 12.07 1.69
C PHE A 71 1.42 10.60 1.35
N ALA A 72 2.43 9.85 0.90
CA ALA A 72 2.30 8.43 0.59
C ALA A 72 1.86 7.62 1.83
N ASP A 73 2.48 7.86 3.00
CA ASP A 73 2.14 7.22 4.26
C ASP A 73 0.69 7.51 4.68
N ILE A 74 0.24 8.76 4.55
CA ILE A 74 -1.15 9.16 4.85
C ILE A 74 -2.11 8.42 3.92
N CYS A 75 -1.81 8.36 2.62
CA CYS A 75 -2.61 7.63 1.64
C CYS A 75 -2.61 6.12 1.95
N TYR A 76 -1.46 5.53 2.28
CA TYR A 76 -1.32 4.11 2.55
C TYR A 76 -2.13 3.72 3.79
N SER A 77 -1.95 4.48 4.88
CA SER A 77 -2.71 4.29 6.11
C SER A 77 -4.21 4.47 5.87
N SER A 78 -4.62 5.47 5.10
CA SER A 78 -6.04 5.70 4.75
C SER A 78 -6.64 4.66 3.81
N CYS A 79 -5.84 3.96 3.00
CA CYS A 79 -6.33 2.88 2.15
C CYS A 79 -6.43 1.54 2.90
N VAL A 80 -5.50 1.27 3.81
CA VAL A 80 -5.39 -0.03 4.50
C VAL A 80 -6.21 -0.06 5.79
N THR A 81 -6.10 0.97 6.63
CA THR A 81 -6.71 1.02 7.97
C THR A 81 -8.24 0.96 7.96
N PRO A 82 -8.99 1.78 7.19
CA PRO A 82 -10.45 1.74 7.26
C PRO A 82 -11.01 0.42 6.72
N ASN A 83 -10.36 -0.18 5.72
CA ASN A 83 -10.73 -1.52 5.27
C ASN A 83 -10.49 -2.57 6.36
N MET A 84 -9.34 -2.55 7.04
CA MET A 84 -9.11 -3.43 8.20
C MET A 84 -10.09 -3.18 9.35
N LEU A 85 -10.45 -1.93 9.64
CA LEU A 85 -11.42 -1.59 10.70
C LEU A 85 -12.83 -2.08 10.38
N VAL A 86 -13.30 -1.88 9.15
CA VAL A 86 -14.60 -2.38 8.69
C VAL A 86 -14.62 -3.92 8.72
N HIS A 87 -13.50 -4.55 8.37
CA HIS A 87 -13.30 -6.00 8.46
C HIS A 87 -13.34 -6.57 9.87
N LEU A 88 -12.99 -5.74 10.85
CA LEU A 88 -13.04 -6.06 12.27
C LEU A 88 -14.39 -5.72 12.92
N LEU A 89 -15.36 -5.16 12.19
CA LEU A 89 -16.66 -4.77 12.74
C LEU A 89 -17.85 -5.51 12.12
N VAL A 90 -17.67 -6.09 10.92
CA VAL A 90 -18.77 -6.73 10.17
C VAL A 90 -18.63 -8.26 10.21
N GLU A 91 -19.67 -8.92 10.71
CA GLU A 91 -19.81 -10.38 10.83
C GLU A 91 -19.94 -11.08 9.46
N LYS A 92 -20.42 -10.37 8.43
CA LYS A 92 -20.45 -10.79 7.02
C LYS A 92 -19.41 -10.04 6.19
N LYS A 93 -18.28 -10.70 5.96
CA LYS A 93 -17.13 -10.14 5.26
C LYS A 93 -17.24 -10.37 3.76
N ALA A 94 -17.87 -9.43 3.08
CA ALA A 94 -17.89 -9.38 1.63
C ALA A 94 -17.12 -8.15 1.16
N ILE A 95 -15.79 -8.25 1.01
CA ILE A 95 -15.14 -7.34 0.05
C ILE A 95 -15.50 -7.87 -1.33
N SER A 96 -16.06 -7.00 -2.16
CA SER A 96 -16.12 -7.26 -3.60
C SER A 96 -14.72 -7.59 -4.13
N TYR A 97 -14.62 -8.52 -5.07
CA TYR A 97 -13.38 -8.82 -5.79
C TYR A 97 -12.66 -7.55 -6.31
N LEU A 98 -13.43 -6.54 -6.75
CA LEU A 98 -12.91 -5.24 -7.16
C LEU A 98 -12.29 -4.45 -5.99
N GLY A 99 -12.92 -4.47 -4.81
CA GLY A 99 -12.38 -3.82 -3.61
C GLY A 99 -11.07 -4.44 -3.13
N CYS A 100 -10.96 -5.76 -3.21
CA CYS A 100 -9.73 -6.48 -2.86
C CYS A 100 -8.61 -6.16 -3.87
N GLY A 101 -8.92 -6.15 -5.16
CA GLY A 101 -7.98 -5.76 -6.21
C GLY A 101 -7.49 -4.32 -6.06
N ILE A 102 -8.38 -3.37 -5.74
CA ILE A 102 -8.01 -1.97 -5.50
C ILE A 102 -7.15 -1.85 -4.23
N GLN A 103 -7.49 -2.54 -3.14
CA GLN A 103 -6.71 -2.49 -1.91
C GLN A 103 -5.30 -3.07 -2.09
N LEU A 104 -5.19 -4.25 -2.72
CA LEU A 104 -3.90 -4.88 -2.98
C LEU A 104 -3.05 -4.06 -3.97
N GLY A 105 -3.67 -3.53 -5.02
CA GLY A 105 -2.99 -2.69 -6.01
C GLY A 105 -2.51 -1.38 -5.42
N SER A 106 -3.36 -0.70 -4.64
CA SER A 106 -2.98 0.55 -3.96
C SER A 106 -1.91 0.34 -2.90
N SER A 107 -1.99 -0.74 -2.11
CA SER A 107 -0.95 -1.07 -1.11
C SER A 107 0.39 -1.40 -1.77
N ALA A 108 0.38 -2.16 -2.87
CA ALA A 108 1.60 -2.49 -3.60
C ALA A 108 2.24 -1.25 -4.22
N PHE A 109 1.43 -0.37 -4.82
CA PHE A 109 1.90 0.89 -5.39
C PHE A 109 2.53 1.80 -4.33
N LEU A 110 1.79 2.08 -3.26
CA LEU A 110 2.21 3.00 -2.21
C LEU A 110 3.42 2.46 -1.43
N GLY A 111 3.44 1.18 -1.09
CA GLY A 111 4.59 0.56 -0.43
C GLY A 111 5.85 0.58 -1.31
N THR A 112 5.72 0.34 -2.62
CA THR A 112 6.87 0.46 -3.55
C THR A 112 7.34 1.91 -3.63
N LEU A 113 6.42 2.87 -3.65
CA LEU A 113 6.72 4.30 -3.68
C LEU A 113 7.48 4.75 -2.44
N GLU A 114 7.07 4.31 -1.25
CA GLU A 114 7.78 4.55 0.01
C GLU A 114 9.23 4.03 -0.08
N CYS A 115 9.42 2.79 -0.54
CA CYS A 115 10.75 2.21 -0.71
C CYS A 115 11.64 3.00 -1.69
N PHE A 116 11.09 3.43 -2.85
CA PHE A 116 11.84 4.22 -3.81
C PHE A 116 12.16 5.62 -3.30
N LEU A 117 11.24 6.27 -2.59
CA LEU A 117 11.49 7.57 -1.97
C LEU A 117 12.58 7.45 -0.89
N LEU A 118 12.55 6.42 -0.05
CA LEU A 118 13.60 6.14 0.93
C LEU A 118 14.97 5.91 0.26
N ALA A 119 15.00 5.16 -0.84
CA ALA A 119 16.23 4.93 -1.60
C ALA A 119 16.78 6.22 -2.21
N VAL A 120 15.92 7.08 -2.77
CA VAL A 120 16.32 8.38 -3.32
C VAL A 120 16.84 9.31 -2.23
N MET A 121 16.23 9.33 -1.04
CA MET A 121 16.74 10.11 0.10
C MET A 121 18.07 9.58 0.64
N ALA A 122 18.27 8.26 0.65
CA ALA A 122 19.56 7.66 0.98
C ALA A 122 20.63 8.05 -0.04
N TYR A 123 20.27 8.05 -1.33
CA TYR A 123 21.14 8.51 -2.40
C TYR A 123 21.49 10.00 -2.28
N ASP A 124 20.51 10.86 -1.97
CA ASP A 124 20.71 12.29 -1.71
C ASP A 124 21.76 12.51 -0.61
N ARG A 125 21.60 11.85 0.55
CA ARG A 125 22.58 11.92 1.63
C ARG A 125 23.94 11.38 1.25
N PHE A 126 24.00 10.31 0.46
CA PHE A 126 25.26 9.75 -0.02
C PHE A 126 26.01 10.75 -0.92
N VAL A 127 25.33 11.37 -1.89
CA VAL A 127 25.96 12.36 -2.80
C VAL A 127 26.40 13.61 -2.03
N ALA A 128 25.62 14.05 -1.04
CA ALA A 128 25.98 15.18 -0.19
C ALA A 128 27.28 14.95 0.59
N ILE A 129 27.51 13.72 1.08
CA ILE A 129 28.71 13.34 1.83
C ILE A 129 29.90 13.11 0.90
N CYS A 130 29.71 12.33 -0.17
CA CYS A 130 30.82 11.89 -1.02
C CYS A 130 31.27 12.93 -2.05
N SER A 131 30.44 13.93 -2.38
CA SER A 131 30.76 14.92 -3.41
C SER A 131 30.10 16.29 -3.16
N PRO A 132 30.47 16.99 -2.07
CA PRO A 132 29.82 18.25 -1.69
C PRO A 132 29.95 19.35 -2.75
N LEU A 133 31.08 19.45 -3.47
CA LEU A 133 31.27 20.46 -4.52
C LEU A 133 30.39 20.25 -5.76
N LEU A 134 29.95 19.02 -6.03
CA LEU A 134 29.11 18.68 -7.18
C LEU A 134 27.64 18.45 -6.79
N TYR A 135 27.32 18.57 -5.50
CA TYR A 135 25.98 18.28 -4.98
C TYR A 135 24.90 19.13 -5.66
N SER A 136 25.12 20.44 -5.77
CA SER A 136 24.15 21.36 -6.40
C SER A 136 23.85 21.02 -7.87
N THR A 137 24.84 20.49 -8.59
CA THR A 137 24.71 20.06 -9.99
C THR A 137 24.05 18.69 -10.12
N LYS A 138 24.33 17.77 -9.19
CA LYS A 138 23.80 16.39 -9.16
C LYS A 138 22.40 16.29 -8.56
N MET A 139 22.05 17.18 -7.63
CA MET A 139 20.76 17.27 -6.94
C MET A 139 20.13 18.64 -7.16
N SER A 140 19.97 19.01 -8.44
CA SER A 140 19.17 20.17 -8.82
C SER A 140 17.68 19.85 -8.75
N ALA A 141 16.83 20.88 -8.63
CA ALA A 141 15.38 20.70 -8.59
C ALA A 141 14.82 19.89 -9.79
N GLN A 142 15.44 20.03 -10.97
CA GLN A 142 15.07 19.27 -12.15
C GLN A 142 15.40 17.78 -12.01
N VAL A 143 16.58 17.45 -11.47
CA VAL A 143 16.95 16.04 -11.21
C VAL A 143 16.07 15.44 -10.12
N CYS A 144 15.75 16.19 -9.06
CA CYS A 144 14.83 15.74 -8.04
C CYS A 144 13.43 15.43 -8.60
N ALA A 145 12.92 16.29 -9.47
CA ALA A 145 11.65 16.04 -10.17
C ALA A 145 11.73 14.81 -11.08
N GLN A 146 12.83 14.60 -11.79
CA GLN A 146 13.04 13.39 -12.60
C GLN A 146 13.09 12.11 -11.75
N LEU A 147 13.83 12.13 -10.64
CA LEU A 147 13.90 11.00 -9.69
C LEU A 147 12.52 10.69 -9.11
N LEU A 148 11.74 11.72 -8.80
CA LEU A 148 10.35 11.56 -8.36
C LEU A 148 9.50 10.88 -9.45
N VAL A 149 9.56 11.38 -10.69
CA VAL A 149 8.83 10.77 -11.81
C VAL A 149 9.23 9.31 -11.99
N VAL A 150 10.51 8.99 -11.88
CA VAL A 150 11.02 7.60 -11.96
C VAL A 150 10.48 6.76 -10.81
N ALA A 151 10.44 7.28 -9.58
CA ALA A 151 9.88 6.57 -8.43
C ALA A 151 8.38 6.29 -8.64
N TYR A 152 7.59 7.29 -9.04
CA TYR A 152 6.16 7.10 -9.29
C TYR A 152 5.88 6.13 -10.46
N THR A 153 6.58 6.29 -11.57
CA THR A 153 6.41 5.40 -12.74
C THR A 153 6.89 3.98 -12.45
N GLY A 154 8.02 3.84 -11.75
CA GLY A 154 8.52 2.55 -11.29
C GLY A 154 7.55 1.85 -10.35
N SER A 155 7.00 2.56 -9.36
CA SER A 155 6.02 2.00 -8.43
C SER A 155 4.74 1.56 -9.15
N PHE A 156 4.30 2.32 -10.15
CA PHE A 156 3.15 1.96 -10.96
C PHE A 156 3.39 0.68 -11.78
N LEU A 157 4.55 0.56 -12.43
CA LEU A 157 4.92 -0.65 -13.17
C LEU A 157 5.04 -1.86 -12.24
N ASN A 158 5.60 -1.68 -11.04
CA ASN A 158 5.70 -2.75 -10.05
C ASN A 158 4.30 -3.21 -9.59
N ALA A 159 3.43 -2.27 -9.23
CA ALA A 159 2.06 -2.58 -8.84
C ALA A 159 1.28 -3.29 -9.96
N PHE A 160 1.46 -2.85 -11.21
CA PHE A 160 0.87 -3.50 -12.37
C PHE A 160 1.39 -4.93 -12.56
N GLY A 161 2.69 -5.15 -12.39
CA GLY A 161 3.31 -6.48 -12.41
C GLY A 161 2.75 -7.41 -11.32
N HIS A 162 2.64 -6.92 -10.09
CA HIS A 162 2.03 -7.65 -8.98
C HIS A 162 0.55 -7.97 -9.25
N ALA A 163 -0.22 -7.02 -9.77
CA ALA A 163 -1.61 -7.23 -10.13
C ALA A 163 -1.74 -8.28 -11.24
N ALA A 164 -0.95 -8.17 -12.32
CA ALA A 164 -0.96 -9.12 -13.43
C ALA A 164 -0.59 -10.54 -12.97
N PHE A 165 0.40 -10.68 -12.09
CA PHE A 165 0.76 -11.96 -11.49
C PHE A 165 -0.36 -12.54 -10.63
N TYR A 166 -0.98 -11.71 -9.77
CA TYR A 166 -2.09 -12.11 -8.91
C TYR A 166 -3.32 -12.56 -9.71
N PHE A 167 -3.70 -11.82 -10.75
CA PHE A 167 -4.78 -12.21 -11.66
C PHE A 167 -4.45 -13.50 -12.40
N THR A 168 -3.22 -13.64 -12.91
CA THR A 168 -2.80 -14.88 -13.58
C THR A 168 -2.88 -16.08 -12.64
N PHE A 169 -2.47 -15.94 -11.38
CA PHE A 169 -2.53 -17.02 -10.39
C PHE A 169 -3.97 -17.40 -9.99
N LEU A 170 -4.85 -16.41 -9.79
CA LEU A 170 -6.26 -16.64 -9.47
C LEU A 170 -7.05 -17.28 -10.61
N PHE A 171 -6.75 -16.90 -11.86
CA PHE A 171 -7.44 -17.45 -13.04
C PHE A 171 -6.81 -18.75 -13.56
N CYS A 172 -5.57 -19.07 -13.19
CA CYS A 172 -4.84 -20.25 -13.69
C CYS A 172 -4.61 -21.34 -12.62
N GLY A 173 -5.12 -21.18 -11.40
CA GLY A 173 -5.08 -22.19 -10.34
C GLY A 173 -6.38 -23.02 -10.25
N PRO A 174 -6.33 -24.32 -9.90
CA PRO A 174 -7.54 -25.10 -9.64
C PRO A 174 -8.28 -24.47 -8.47
N ASN A 175 -9.51 -24.03 -8.73
CA ASN A 175 -10.37 -23.28 -7.80
C ASN A 175 -10.94 -24.19 -6.69
N ARG A 176 -10.08 -24.97 -6.02
CA ARG A 176 -10.41 -25.87 -4.90
C ARG A 176 -9.23 -25.94 -3.92
N VAL A 177 -9.29 -25.18 -2.84
CA VAL A 177 -8.55 -25.52 -1.62
C VAL A 177 -9.39 -26.56 -0.90
N ASN A 178 -9.10 -27.85 -1.13
CA ASN A 178 -9.72 -28.93 -0.37
C ASN A 178 -9.18 -28.87 1.07
N HIS A 179 -9.99 -28.37 2.01
CA HIS A 179 -9.68 -28.41 3.44
C HIS A 179 -10.30 -29.62 4.16
N SER A 180 -10.54 -30.74 3.48
CA SER A 180 -10.91 -31.98 4.16
C SER A 180 -10.63 -33.22 3.31
N LYS A 181 -9.56 -33.93 3.67
CA LYS A 181 -9.44 -35.40 3.81
C LYS A 181 -7.98 -35.84 3.63
N ASP A 182 -7.16 -35.51 4.64
CA ASP A 182 -6.01 -36.33 5.00
C ASP A 182 -6.27 -36.87 6.41
N THR A 183 -7.17 -37.84 6.47
CA THR A 183 -7.23 -38.81 7.57
C THR A 183 -7.57 -40.14 6.93
N LEU A 184 -6.51 -40.83 6.52
CA LEU A 184 -6.45 -42.28 6.61
C LEU A 184 -5.03 -42.67 7.00
#